data_AF-A0AA36I906-F1
#
_entry.id   AF-A0AA36I906-F1
#
_cell.length_a   1.000
_cell.length_b   1.000
_cell.length_c   1.000
_cell.angle_alpha   90.00
_cell.angle_beta   90.00
_cell.angle_gamma   90.00
#
_symmetry.space_group_name_H-M   'P 1'
#
loop_
_entity.id
_entity.type
_entity.pdbx_description
1 polymer ?
#
loop_
_entity_poly.entity_id
_entity_poly.type
_entity_poly.pdbx_seq_one_letter_code
_entity_poly.pdbx_strand_id
1 'polypeptide(L)'
;DLDKRLCHARKTWVEAKEKDIVFGKDQKWADVEADETTFDRMDLGNKAPDPKNPVVWEQWCGIVQRGHPETLVLSRLSPRESAKRAPGPGAIRKVEWTPLAKKWLQDKKVILHTDSAKSYKTRVPGVLHDKVVHGKKRVKVKGQWKWKSGTQVVDRAWKFLKDRLTINQNAKVGSSLLRAKLRSAQYQYWYRNQDMWVASGTLCEWLMTKFIKKPSQ
;
A
#
# COMPACT_ATOMS: atom_id res chain seq x y z
N ASP A 1 -6.43 -15.02 21.11
CA ASP A 1 -5.45 -13.94 20.97
C ASP A 1 -6.16 -12.67 20.49
N LEU A 2 -6.10 -11.61 21.31
CA LEU A 2 -6.85 -10.35 21.12
C LEU A 2 -6.30 -9.55 19.93
N ASP A 3 -4.98 -9.53 19.75
CA ASP A 3 -4.32 -8.76 18.68
C ASP A 3 -4.72 -9.25 17.29
N LYS A 4 -4.79 -10.57 17.11
CA LYS A 4 -5.26 -11.17 15.86
C LYS A 4 -6.70 -10.75 15.57
N ARG A 5 -7.59 -10.77 16.57
CA ARG A 5 -9.00 -10.36 16.40
C ARG A 5 -9.10 -8.88 16.02
N LEU A 6 -8.32 -8.02 16.68
CA LEU A 6 -8.26 -6.59 16.35
C LEU A 6 -7.75 -6.34 14.93
N CYS A 7 -6.73 -7.08 14.48
CA CYS A 7 -6.24 -6.98 13.10
C CYS A 7 -7.32 -7.36 12.08
N HIS A 8 -8.09 -8.42 12.34
CA HIS A 8 -9.19 -8.83 11.47
C HIS A 8 -10.33 -7.81 11.46
N ALA A 9 -10.71 -7.29 12.63
CA ALA A 9 -11.68 -6.20 12.77
C ALA A 9 -11.31 -4.98 11.91
N ARG A 10 -10.08 -4.47 12.08
CA ARG A 10 -9.55 -3.35 11.30
C ARG A 10 -9.47 -3.65 9.81
N LYS A 11 -9.05 -4.87 9.45
CA LYS A 11 -9.03 -5.33 8.05
C LYS A 11 -10.42 -5.21 7.42
N THR A 12 -11.44 -5.77 8.07
CA THR A 12 -12.81 -5.77 7.53
C THR A 12 -13.38 -4.36 7.41
N TRP A 13 -13.07 -3.47 8.36
CA TRP A 13 -13.41 -2.05 8.26
C TRP A 13 -12.75 -1.38 7.07
N VAL A 14 -11.43 -1.53 6.93
CA VAL A 14 -10.65 -0.93 5.84
C VAL A 14 -11.16 -1.42 4.49
N GLU A 15 -11.34 -2.73 4.30
CA GLU A 15 -11.85 -3.30 3.05
C GLU A 15 -13.28 -2.85 2.70
N ALA A 16 -14.08 -2.50 3.71
CA ALA A 16 -15.41 -1.94 3.49
C ALA A 16 -15.33 -0.46 3.08
N LYS A 17 -14.60 0.35 3.85
CA LYS A 17 -14.45 1.80 3.62
C LYS A 17 -13.63 2.15 2.39
N GLU A 18 -12.70 1.28 1.99
CA GLU A 18 -11.88 1.47 0.79
C GLU A 18 -12.75 1.56 -0.47
N LYS A 19 -13.93 0.94 -0.47
CA LYS A 19 -14.88 0.99 -1.58
C LYS A 19 -15.52 2.38 -1.76
N ASP A 20 -15.57 3.17 -0.69
CA ASP A 20 -16.16 4.50 -0.69
C ASP A 20 -15.15 5.57 -1.14
N ILE A 21 -13.87 5.21 -1.29
CA ILE A 21 -12.80 6.14 -1.67
C ILE A 21 -12.95 6.52 -3.14
N VAL A 22 -13.04 7.83 -3.37
CA VAL A 22 -13.03 8.44 -4.70
C VAL A 22 -11.91 9.48 -4.73
N PHE A 23 -10.85 9.19 -5.48
CA PHE A 23 -9.77 10.14 -5.70
C PHE A 23 -10.27 11.37 -6.47
N GLY A 24 -9.79 12.55 -6.09
CA GLY A 24 -10.19 13.82 -6.72
C GLY A 24 -11.63 14.25 -6.47
N LYS A 25 -12.31 13.62 -5.50
CA LYS A 25 -13.66 14.03 -5.11
C LYS A 25 -13.68 15.52 -4.74
N ASP A 26 -14.64 16.24 -5.30
CA ASP A 26 -14.87 17.68 -5.06
C ASP A 26 -13.70 18.59 -5.45
N GLN A 27 -12.74 18.10 -6.26
CA GLN A 27 -11.59 18.85 -6.74
C GLN A 27 -11.57 18.95 -8.27
N LYS A 28 -11.01 20.06 -8.81
CA LYS A 28 -10.80 20.21 -10.25
C LYS A 28 -9.68 19.30 -10.76
N TRP A 29 -8.60 19.24 -9.99
CA TRP A 29 -7.47 18.33 -10.14
C TRP A 29 -6.95 17.95 -8.75
N ALA A 30 -6.61 16.68 -8.54
CA ALA A 30 -6.04 16.22 -7.27
C ALA A 30 -4.68 15.56 -7.47
N ASP A 31 -3.72 15.88 -6.60
CA ASP A 31 -2.41 15.24 -6.56
C ASP A 31 -2.51 13.87 -5.88
N VAL A 32 -2.20 12.82 -6.64
CA VAL A 32 -2.20 11.43 -6.19
C VAL A 32 -0.82 10.84 -6.39
N GLU A 33 -0.30 10.13 -5.39
CA GLU A 33 0.95 9.39 -5.50
C GLU A 33 0.69 7.90 -5.57
N ALA A 34 1.49 7.20 -6.37
CA ALA A 34 1.51 5.74 -6.40
C ALA A 34 2.95 5.20 -6.44
N ASP A 35 3.16 4.13 -5.70
CA ASP A 35 4.45 3.43 -5.62
C ASP A 35 4.22 1.97 -5.19
N GLU A 36 5.24 1.13 -5.29
CA GLU A 36 5.25 -0.22 -4.77
C GLU A 36 6.30 -0.46 -3.68
N THR A 37 5.96 -1.30 -2.71
CA THR A 37 6.91 -1.72 -1.68
C THR A 37 6.84 -3.20 -1.39
N THR A 38 7.95 -3.75 -0.94
CA THR A 38 8.07 -5.15 -0.51
C THR A 38 8.06 -5.21 1.02
N PHE A 39 7.23 -6.10 1.58
CA PHE A 39 7.09 -6.31 3.02
C PHE A 39 7.75 -7.58 3.51
N ASP A 40 7.79 -8.63 2.69
CA ASP A 40 8.38 -9.91 3.06
C ASP A 40 8.85 -10.70 1.82
N ARG A 41 9.68 -11.72 2.05
CA ARG A 41 10.11 -12.68 1.04
C ARG A 41 10.22 -14.08 1.64
N MET A 42 9.99 -15.10 0.83
CA MET A 42 10.13 -16.49 1.24
C MET A 42 10.88 -17.27 0.16
N ASP A 43 11.91 -18.02 0.57
CA ASP A 43 12.59 -18.98 -0.29
C ASP A 43 11.86 -20.32 -0.20
N LEU A 44 11.29 -20.78 -1.31
CA LEU A 44 10.62 -22.07 -1.42
C LEU A 44 11.59 -23.23 -1.67
N GLY A 45 12.86 -22.94 -2.01
CA GLY A 45 13.86 -23.93 -2.39
C GLY A 45 13.36 -24.88 -3.47
N ASN A 46 13.51 -26.19 -3.24
CA ASN A 46 13.09 -27.22 -4.20
C ASN A 46 11.57 -27.38 -4.32
N LYS A 47 10.78 -26.69 -3.49
CA LYS A 47 9.31 -26.66 -3.58
C LYS A 47 8.80 -25.57 -4.53
N ALA A 48 9.69 -24.75 -5.08
CA ALA A 48 9.35 -23.74 -6.07
C ALA A 48 8.92 -24.41 -7.39
N PRO A 49 7.96 -23.82 -8.14
CA PRO A 49 7.66 -24.24 -9.51
C PRO A 49 8.89 -24.18 -10.43
N ASP A 50 9.73 -23.16 -10.26
CA ASP A 50 11.03 -23.03 -10.92
C ASP A 50 12.17 -23.01 -9.88
N PRO A 51 12.97 -24.08 -9.76
CA PRO A 51 14.11 -24.11 -8.85
C PRO A 51 15.16 -23.02 -9.08
N LYS A 52 15.23 -22.42 -10.29
CA LYS A 52 16.13 -21.30 -10.58
C LYS A 52 15.65 -20.00 -9.93
N ASN A 53 14.35 -19.88 -9.70
CA ASN A 53 13.70 -18.69 -9.17
C ASN A 53 12.85 -19.03 -7.92
N PRO A 54 13.46 -19.51 -6.82
CA PRO A 54 12.68 -20.05 -5.71
C PRO A 54 12.13 -18.99 -4.74
N VAL A 55 12.44 -17.71 -4.93
CA VAL A 55 12.04 -16.63 -4.02
C VAL A 55 10.71 -16.03 -4.46
N VAL A 56 9.72 -16.13 -3.56
CA VAL A 56 8.44 -15.42 -3.68
C VAL A 56 8.44 -14.16 -2.82
N TRP A 57 7.73 -13.14 -3.27
CA TRP A 57 7.74 -11.80 -2.65
C TRP A 57 6.34 -11.37 -2.23
N GLU A 58 6.23 -10.73 -1.07
CA GLU A 58 5.03 -10.02 -0.65
C GLU A 58 5.18 -8.53 -1.01
N GLN A 59 4.85 -8.21 -2.26
CA GLN A 59 4.88 -6.84 -2.79
C GLN A 59 3.48 -6.25 -2.88
N TRP A 60 3.36 -4.96 -2.60
CA TRP A 60 2.11 -4.21 -2.59
C TRP A 60 2.27 -2.88 -3.30
N CYS A 61 1.25 -2.48 -4.05
CA CYS A 61 1.12 -1.14 -4.60
C CYS A 61 0.19 -0.30 -3.72
N GLY A 62 0.59 0.93 -3.47
CA GLY A 62 -0.17 1.90 -2.69
C GLY A 62 -0.48 3.09 -3.55
N ILE A 63 -1.70 3.62 -3.40
CA ILE A 63 -2.14 4.85 -4.05
C ILE A 63 -2.73 5.75 -2.97
N VAL A 64 -2.32 7.02 -2.91
CA VAL A 64 -2.75 7.95 -1.88
C VAL A 64 -2.85 9.38 -2.43
N GLN A 65 -3.91 10.09 -2.05
CA GLN A 65 -4.05 11.51 -2.36
C GLN A 65 -3.23 12.34 -1.36
N ARG A 66 -2.46 13.31 -1.86
CA ARG A 66 -1.65 14.18 -1.01
C ARG A 66 -2.54 14.94 -0.03
N GLY A 67 -2.13 15.00 1.24
CA GLY A 67 -2.89 15.66 2.30
C GLY A 67 -4.02 14.82 2.91
N HIS A 68 -4.39 13.70 2.28
CA HIS A 68 -5.54 12.89 2.66
C HIS A 68 -5.12 11.44 2.98
N PRO A 69 -4.50 11.18 4.15
CA PRO A 69 -4.00 9.85 4.51
C PRO A 69 -5.09 8.76 4.50
N GLU A 70 -6.35 9.13 4.74
CA GLU A 70 -7.54 8.28 4.68
C GLU A 70 -7.84 7.72 3.29
N THR A 71 -7.22 8.28 2.25
CA THR A 71 -7.36 7.80 0.86
C THR A 71 -6.34 6.72 0.49
N LEU A 72 -5.41 6.37 1.39
CA LEU A 72 -4.42 5.33 1.10
C LEU A 72 -5.14 4.00 0.81
N VAL A 73 -5.05 3.53 -0.42
CA VAL A 73 -5.51 2.20 -0.83
C VAL A 73 -4.31 1.28 -1.05
N LEU A 74 -4.43 0.02 -0.63
CA LEU A 74 -3.37 -0.98 -0.78
C LEU A 74 -3.84 -2.13 -1.66
N SER A 75 -3.07 -2.45 -2.69
CA SER A 75 -3.33 -3.55 -3.61
C SER A 75 -2.15 -4.51 -3.62
N ARG A 76 -2.41 -5.76 -3.26
CA ARG A 76 -1.39 -6.81 -3.31
C ARG A 76 -1.00 -7.08 -4.76
N LEU A 77 0.30 -7.17 -5.01
CA LEU A 77 0.87 -7.54 -6.30
C LEU A 77 1.20 -9.04 -6.34
N SER A 78 1.39 -9.54 -7.54
CA SER A 78 1.80 -10.93 -7.82
C SER A 78 3.06 -10.90 -8.70
N PRO A 79 4.18 -10.35 -8.19
CA PRO A 79 5.42 -10.25 -8.95
C PRO A 79 5.96 -11.62 -9.36
N ARG A 80 6.89 -11.62 -10.32
CA ARG A 80 7.59 -12.85 -10.70
C ARG A 80 8.46 -13.34 -9.54
N GLU A 81 8.57 -14.64 -9.43
CA GLU A 81 9.54 -15.29 -8.58
C GLU A 81 10.95 -14.96 -9.07
N SER A 82 11.93 -14.97 -8.17
CA SER A 82 13.30 -14.60 -8.52
C SER A 82 14.35 -15.49 -7.88
N ALA A 83 15.57 -15.38 -8.39
CA ALA A 83 16.73 -16.07 -7.85
C ALA A 83 17.00 -15.66 -6.39
N LYS A 84 17.60 -16.57 -5.62
CA LYS A 84 17.88 -16.40 -4.17
C LYS A 84 18.58 -15.10 -3.79
N ARG A 85 19.47 -14.61 -4.65
CA ARG A 85 20.28 -13.40 -4.43
C ARG A 85 19.72 -12.14 -5.08
N ALA A 86 18.49 -12.20 -5.62
CA ALA A 86 17.86 -11.02 -6.20
C ALA A 86 17.61 -9.96 -5.12
N PRO A 87 17.86 -8.67 -5.43
CA PRO A 87 17.63 -7.58 -4.48
C PRO A 87 16.15 -7.30 -4.22
N GLY A 88 15.26 -7.78 -5.09
CA GLY A 88 13.81 -7.59 -5.01
C GLY A 88 13.08 -8.26 -6.18
N PRO A 89 11.74 -8.18 -6.21
CA PRO A 89 10.91 -8.67 -7.32
C PRO A 89 11.03 -7.85 -8.62
N GLY A 90 11.71 -6.70 -8.56
CA GLY A 90 11.74 -5.70 -9.63
C GLY A 90 10.60 -4.69 -9.54
N ALA A 91 10.57 -3.78 -10.52
CA ALA A 91 9.56 -2.73 -10.61
C ALA A 91 8.17 -3.32 -10.93
N ILE A 92 7.10 -2.62 -10.51
CA ILE A 92 5.73 -3.00 -10.84
C ILE A 92 5.57 -3.20 -12.36
N ARG A 93 4.86 -4.26 -12.78
CA ARG A 93 4.63 -4.54 -14.20
C ARG A 93 3.37 -3.86 -14.71
N LYS A 94 3.34 -3.55 -16.01
CA LYS A 94 2.18 -2.95 -16.69
C LYS A 94 0.89 -3.78 -16.50
N VAL A 95 1.00 -5.10 -16.52
CA VAL A 95 -0.13 -6.02 -16.32
C VAL A 95 -0.74 -5.95 -14.92
N GLU A 96 0.04 -5.54 -13.92
CA GLU A 96 -0.41 -5.35 -12.54
C GLU A 96 -0.89 -3.92 -12.31
N TRP A 97 -0.18 -2.93 -12.86
CA TRP A 97 -0.53 -1.52 -12.72
C TRP A 97 -1.82 -1.14 -13.46
N THR A 98 -2.00 -1.60 -14.70
CA THR A 98 -3.09 -1.13 -15.57
C THR A 98 -4.48 -1.37 -14.96
N PRO A 99 -4.80 -2.56 -14.40
CA PRO A 99 -6.09 -2.78 -13.74
C PRO A 99 -6.29 -1.87 -12.52
N LEU A 100 -5.24 -1.62 -11.73
CA LEU A 100 -5.30 -0.75 -10.56
C LEU A 100 -5.54 0.71 -10.95
N ALA A 101 -4.80 1.19 -11.94
CA ALA A 101 -4.93 2.56 -12.45
C ALA A 101 -6.34 2.80 -13.02
N LYS A 102 -6.87 1.83 -13.79
CA LYS A 102 -8.24 1.92 -14.33
C LYS A 102 -9.29 1.93 -13.21
N LYS A 103 -9.15 1.05 -12.22
CA LYS A 103 -10.09 0.97 -11.10
C LYS A 103 -10.15 2.27 -10.30
N TRP A 104 -9.00 2.85 -9.98
CA TRP A 104 -8.91 3.91 -8.98
C TRP A 104 -8.84 5.32 -9.57
N LEU A 105 -8.25 5.49 -10.76
CA LEU A 105 -7.85 6.80 -11.27
C LEU A 105 -8.56 7.20 -12.56
N GLN A 106 -9.17 6.24 -13.28
CA GLN A 106 -9.81 6.51 -14.55
C GLN A 106 -10.93 7.55 -14.40
N ASP A 107 -10.86 8.57 -15.25
CA ASP A 107 -11.79 9.69 -15.33
C ASP A 107 -11.88 10.56 -14.05
N LYS A 108 -10.91 10.45 -13.13
CA LYS A 108 -10.90 11.16 -11.84
C LYS A 108 -10.24 12.54 -11.84
N LYS A 109 -9.76 13.03 -12.98
CA LYS A 109 -9.00 14.30 -13.10
C LYS A 109 -7.89 14.38 -12.04
N VAL A 110 -6.94 13.46 -12.10
CA VAL A 110 -5.83 13.38 -11.13
C VAL A 110 -4.48 13.67 -11.77
N ILE A 111 -3.59 14.31 -11.01
CA ILE A 111 -2.18 14.42 -11.33
C ILE A 111 -1.48 13.28 -10.57
N LEU A 112 -1.10 12.25 -11.31
CA LEU A 112 -0.46 11.06 -10.78
C LEU A 112 1.06 11.26 -10.73
N HIS A 113 1.57 11.27 -9.50
CA HIS A 113 2.97 11.36 -9.13
C HIS A 113 3.53 9.96 -8.90
N THR A 114 4.42 9.50 -9.77
CA THR A 114 5.14 8.22 -9.55
C THR A 114 6.62 8.39 -9.79
N ASP A 115 7.37 7.32 -9.50
CA ASP A 115 8.74 7.18 -9.93
C ASP A 115 8.86 7.05 -11.47
N SER A 116 10.07 6.77 -11.95
CA SER A 116 10.36 6.71 -13.38
C SER A 116 10.01 5.36 -14.04
N ALA A 117 9.42 4.40 -13.31
CA ALA A 117 9.17 3.07 -13.83
C ALA A 117 8.26 3.12 -15.06
N LYS A 118 8.61 2.32 -16.08
CA LYS A 118 7.93 2.34 -17.39
C LYS A 118 6.44 2.00 -17.29
N SER A 119 6.05 1.16 -16.32
CA SER A 119 4.68 0.70 -16.14
C SER A 119 3.72 1.85 -15.79
N TYR A 120 4.16 2.81 -14.98
CA TYR A 120 3.34 3.95 -14.57
C TYR A 120 2.98 4.90 -15.70
N LYS A 121 3.76 4.91 -16.79
CA LYS A 121 3.50 5.72 -18.00
C LYS A 121 2.30 5.23 -18.84
N THR A 122 1.55 4.25 -18.35
CA THR A 122 0.34 3.76 -19.02
C THR A 122 -0.68 4.89 -19.10
N ARG A 123 -1.13 5.23 -20.31
CA ARG A 123 -2.15 6.26 -20.51
C ARG A 123 -3.48 5.79 -19.93
N VAL A 124 -4.04 6.60 -19.05
CA VAL A 124 -5.36 6.39 -18.43
C VAL A 124 -6.18 7.68 -18.64
N PRO A 125 -7.41 7.61 -19.17
CA PRO A 125 -8.27 8.78 -19.31
C PRO A 125 -8.45 9.53 -17.98
N GLY A 126 -8.43 10.86 -18.03
CA GLY A 126 -8.56 11.70 -16.84
C GLY A 126 -7.35 11.69 -15.89
N VAL A 127 -6.20 11.15 -16.30
CA VAL A 127 -4.96 11.11 -15.51
C VAL A 127 -3.84 11.84 -16.23
N LEU A 128 -3.26 12.85 -15.58
CA LEU A 128 -2.00 13.47 -16.00
C LEU A 128 -0.87 12.79 -15.24
N HIS A 129 0.15 12.33 -15.93
CA HIS A 129 1.31 11.70 -15.28
C HIS A 129 2.41 12.75 -15.05
N ASP A 130 2.77 12.95 -13.79
CA ASP A 130 3.97 13.70 -13.41
C ASP A 130 5.06 12.75 -12.94
N LYS A 131 6.26 12.98 -13.46
CA LYS A 131 7.44 12.20 -13.10
C LYS A 131 8.09 12.88 -11.92
N VAL A 132 7.95 12.29 -10.73
CA VAL A 132 8.54 12.88 -9.53
C VAL A 132 10.06 12.83 -9.65
N VAL A 133 10.69 14.00 -9.57
CA VAL A 133 12.14 14.15 -9.46
C VAL A 133 12.48 14.20 -7.97
N HIS A 134 13.24 13.21 -7.50
CA HIS A 134 13.68 13.08 -6.11
C HIS A 134 14.65 14.20 -5.69
N GLY A 135 14.10 15.35 -5.27
CA GLY A 135 14.76 16.40 -4.49
C GLY A 135 15.62 17.41 -5.25
N LYS A 136 15.40 18.71 -4.98
CA LYS A 136 16.28 19.84 -5.35
C LYS A 136 17.03 20.41 -4.14
N LYS A 137 17.44 19.59 -3.16
CA LYS A 137 18.22 20.06 -1.99
C LYS A 137 19.49 19.24 -1.82
N ARG A 138 20.65 19.88 -1.80
CA ARG A 138 21.93 19.21 -1.46
C ARG A 138 22.12 19.20 0.06
N VAL A 139 22.58 18.07 0.59
CA VAL A 139 22.96 17.87 1.99
C VAL A 139 24.31 17.20 2.06
N LYS A 140 25.12 17.54 3.07
CA LYS A 140 26.43 16.92 3.29
C LYS A 140 26.25 15.69 4.18
N VAL A 141 26.52 14.50 3.67
CA VAL A 141 26.45 13.21 4.39
C VAL A 141 27.83 12.57 4.37
N LYS A 142 28.46 12.41 5.54
CA LYS A 142 29.85 11.91 5.67
C LYS A 142 30.84 12.66 4.79
N GLY A 143 30.81 13.99 4.82
CA GLY A 143 31.70 14.84 4.03
C GLY A 143 31.34 15.01 2.55
N GLN A 144 30.48 14.15 1.99
CA GLN A 144 30.06 14.20 0.58
C GLN A 144 28.73 14.93 0.39
N TRP A 145 28.64 15.79 -0.63
CA TRP A 145 27.38 16.39 -1.04
C TRP A 145 26.50 15.33 -1.73
N LYS A 146 25.35 15.02 -1.12
CA LYS A 146 24.32 14.15 -1.68
C LYS A 146 23.04 14.96 -1.89
N TRP A 147 22.30 14.68 -2.94
CA TRP A 147 20.93 15.21 -3.07
C TRP A 147 20.05 14.55 -2.01
N LYS A 148 19.40 15.35 -1.16
CA LYS A 148 18.37 14.89 -0.24
C LYS A 148 17.14 14.58 -1.07
N SER A 149 16.82 13.29 -1.19
CA SER A 149 15.54 12.87 -1.77
C SER A 149 14.40 13.49 -0.95
N GLY A 150 13.48 14.20 -1.61
CA GLY A 150 12.20 14.51 -1.00
C GLY A 150 11.42 13.21 -0.87
N THR A 151 11.00 12.86 0.35
CA THR A 151 10.23 11.64 0.58
C THR A 151 8.79 11.86 0.14
N GLN A 152 8.35 11.08 -0.84
CA GLN A 152 6.96 11.06 -1.31
C GLN A 152 6.02 10.77 -0.12
N VAL A 153 4.78 11.24 -0.17
CA VAL A 153 3.75 10.88 0.81
C VAL A 153 3.55 9.36 0.85
N VAL A 154 3.57 8.68 -0.30
CA VAL A 154 3.46 7.21 -0.38
C VAL A 154 4.66 6.52 0.29
N ASP A 155 5.88 7.02 0.14
CA ASP A 155 7.07 6.52 0.87
C ASP A 155 6.90 6.63 2.40
N ARG A 156 6.32 7.75 2.87
CA ARG A 156 6.04 7.94 4.31
C ARG A 156 4.99 6.94 4.79
N ALA A 157 4.00 6.64 3.95
CA ALA A 157 3.02 5.61 4.23
C ALA A 157 3.69 4.24 4.34
N TRP A 158 4.60 3.89 3.42
CA TRP A 158 5.38 2.66 3.49
C TRP A 158 6.21 2.53 4.74
N LYS A 159 6.93 3.60 5.10
CA LYS A 159 7.68 3.63 6.35
C LYS A 159 6.76 3.38 7.54
N PHE A 160 5.63 4.09 7.62
CA PHE A 160 4.66 3.93 8.71
C PHE A 160 4.12 2.51 8.84
N LEU A 161 3.83 1.85 7.72
CA LEU A 161 3.32 0.48 7.69
C LEU A 161 4.42 -0.51 8.12
N LYS A 162 5.65 -0.34 7.61
CA LYS A 162 6.80 -1.19 7.96
C LYS A 162 7.15 -1.09 9.44
N ASP A 163 7.12 0.11 10.02
CA ASP A 163 7.41 0.32 11.45
C ASP A 163 6.43 -0.44 12.37
N ARG A 164 5.22 -0.76 11.89
CA ARG A 164 4.16 -1.50 12.63
C ARG A 164 4.15 -2.99 12.36
N LEU A 165 4.79 -3.40 11.28
CA LEU A 165 4.99 -4.81 10.97
C LEU A 165 6.33 -5.17 11.60
N THR A 166 6.31 -5.70 12.81
CA THR A 166 7.51 -6.30 13.40
C THR A 166 8.04 -7.38 12.44
N ILE A 167 9.09 -7.03 11.69
CA ILE A 167 9.76 -7.86 10.69
C ILE A 167 10.54 -8.96 11.43
N ASN A 168 9.82 -9.93 12.02
CA ASN A 168 10.37 -11.22 12.45
C ASN A 168 9.33 -12.25 12.96
N GLN A 169 8.02 -12.07 12.76
CA GLN A 169 7.03 -12.89 13.46
C GLN A 169 6.02 -13.59 12.54
N ASN A 170 6.22 -14.89 12.33
CA ASN A 170 5.25 -15.97 12.03
C ASN A 170 4.26 -15.79 10.86
N ALA A 171 4.25 -14.64 10.21
CA ALA A 171 3.34 -14.30 9.13
C ALA A 171 4.10 -14.41 7.82
N LYS A 172 3.92 -15.54 7.13
CA LYS A 172 4.60 -15.86 5.87
C LYS A 172 4.03 -15.04 4.71
N VAL A 173 4.82 -14.88 3.65
CA VAL A 173 4.33 -14.47 2.32
C VAL A 173 3.04 -15.23 1.99
N GLY A 174 2.01 -14.51 1.53
CA GLY A 174 0.71 -15.12 1.24
C GLY A 174 -0.25 -15.25 2.41
N SER A 175 0.22 -15.19 3.66
CA SER A 175 -0.61 -15.50 4.82
C SER A 175 -1.75 -14.50 5.05
N SER A 176 -2.90 -15.01 5.49
CA SER A 176 -4.04 -14.18 5.89
C SER A 176 -3.68 -13.25 7.05
N LEU A 177 -2.80 -13.68 7.95
CA LEU A 177 -2.32 -12.90 9.08
C LEU A 177 -1.46 -11.70 8.62
N LEU A 178 -0.53 -11.89 7.68
CA LEU A 178 0.27 -10.78 7.15
C LEU A 178 -0.63 -9.72 6.50
N ARG A 179 -1.62 -10.18 5.71
CA ARG A 179 -2.63 -9.31 5.11
C ARG A 179 -3.44 -8.55 6.18
N ALA A 180 -3.89 -9.24 7.23
CA ALA A 180 -4.64 -8.60 8.31
C ALA A 180 -3.78 -7.57 9.08
N LYS A 181 -2.50 -7.86 9.33
CA LYS A 181 -1.57 -6.91 9.94
C LYS A 181 -1.33 -5.68 9.06
N LEU A 182 -1.12 -5.88 7.75
CA LEU A 182 -0.98 -4.79 6.77
C LEU A 182 -2.20 -3.87 6.75
N ARG A 183 -3.41 -4.46 6.67
CA ARG A 183 -4.67 -3.69 6.70
C ARG A 183 -4.92 -3.03 8.05
N SER A 184 -4.52 -3.65 9.15
CA SER A 184 -4.54 -3.02 10.48
C SER A 184 -3.59 -1.82 10.56
N ALA A 185 -2.42 -1.89 9.94
CA ALA A 185 -1.49 -0.77 9.87
C ALA A 185 -2.03 0.35 8.94
N GLN A 186 -2.72 -0.01 7.84
CA GLN A 186 -3.43 0.95 6.97
C GLN A 186 -4.51 1.70 7.74
N TYR A 187 -5.31 1.00 8.55
CA TYR A 187 -6.27 1.63 9.46
C TYR A 187 -5.59 2.66 10.36
N GLN A 188 -4.52 2.29 11.05
CA GLN A 188 -3.78 3.24 11.88
C GLN A 188 -3.20 4.42 11.08
N TYR A 189 -2.84 4.20 9.82
CA TYR A 189 -2.36 5.27 8.95
C TYR A 189 -3.47 6.26 8.58
N TRP A 190 -4.66 5.78 8.26
CA TRP A 190 -5.83 6.63 7.98
C TRP A 190 -6.15 7.56 9.16
N TYR A 191 -5.98 7.06 10.39
CA TYR A 191 -6.29 7.78 11.63
C TYR A 191 -5.04 8.35 12.35
N ARG A 192 -3.88 8.43 11.69
CA ARG A 192 -2.58 8.75 12.32
C ARG A 192 -2.48 10.09 13.05
N ASN A 193 -3.39 11.02 12.80
CA ASN A 193 -3.47 12.34 13.44
C ASN A 193 -4.79 12.53 14.18
N GLN A 194 -5.54 11.45 14.41
CA GLN A 194 -6.83 11.46 15.10
C GLN A 194 -6.70 10.67 16.40
N ASP A 195 -7.68 10.82 17.29
CA ASP A 195 -7.74 9.99 18.49
C ASP A 195 -8.09 8.54 18.12
N MET A 196 -7.12 7.65 18.34
CA MET A 196 -7.27 6.22 18.04
C MET A 196 -8.28 5.52 18.95
N TRP A 197 -8.57 6.03 20.14
CA TRP A 197 -9.62 5.51 21.01
C TRP A 197 -10.99 5.78 20.42
N VAL A 198 -11.24 7.01 19.99
CA VAL A 198 -12.49 7.40 19.33
C VAL A 198 -12.66 6.60 18.04
N ALA A 199 -11.62 6.53 17.19
CA ALA A 199 -11.66 5.75 15.96
C ALA A 199 -11.94 4.26 16.23
N SER A 200 -11.36 3.70 17.28
CA SER A 200 -11.60 2.30 17.69
C SER A 200 -13.02 2.09 18.23
N GLY A 201 -13.59 3.08 18.93
CA GLY A 201 -14.99 3.08 19.33
C GLY A 201 -15.94 3.01 18.13
N THR A 202 -15.71 3.85 17.11
CA THR A 202 -16.48 3.81 15.85
C THR A 202 -16.34 2.47 15.13
N LEU A 203 -15.13 1.88 15.14
CA LEU A 203 -14.91 0.54 14.59
C LEU A 203 -15.75 -0.51 15.33
N CYS A 204 -15.76 -0.47 16.67
CA CYS A 204 -16.55 -1.39 17.49
C CYS A 204 -18.05 -1.23 17.24
N GLU A 205 -18.56 0.00 17.24
CA GLU A 205 -19.96 0.30 16.93
C GLU A 205 -20.38 -0.28 15.58
N TRP A 206 -19.61 -0.01 14.53
CA TRP A 206 -19.89 -0.55 13.20
C TRP A 206 -19.83 -2.07 13.13
N LEU A 207 -18.89 -2.70 13.83
CA LEU A 207 -18.86 -4.16 13.93
C LEU A 207 -20.12 -4.71 14.59
N MET A 208 -20.57 -4.09 15.69
CA MET A 208 -21.80 -4.49 16.38
C MET A 208 -23.03 -4.39 15.46
N THR A 209 -23.14 -3.32 14.65
CA THR A 209 -24.24 -3.22 13.66
C THR A 209 -24.26 -4.37 12.65
N LYS A 210 -23.09 -4.93 12.30
CA LYS A 210 -23.00 -6.10 11.40
C LYS A 210 -23.36 -7.41 12.08
N PHE A 211 -23.10 -7.54 13.38
CA PHE A 211 -23.48 -8.74 14.14
C PHE A 211 -24.98 -8.77 14.44
N ILE A 212 -25.58 -7.62 14.78
CA ILE A 212 -27.01 -7.51 15.10
C ILE A 212 -27.90 -7.71 13.86
N LYS A 213 -27.40 -7.38 12.66
CA LYS A 213 -28.14 -7.52 11.39
C LYS A 213 -28.09 -8.92 10.75
N LYS A 214 -27.52 -9.94 11.39
CA LYS A 214 -27.77 -11.33 10.97
C LYS A 214 -29.08 -11.79 11.60
N PRO A 215 -30.19 -11.98 10.85
CA PRO A 215 -31.32 -12.70 11.39
C PRO A 215 -30.83 -14.11 11.73
N SER A 216 -31.22 -14.61 12.90
CA SER A 216 -31.34 -16.05 13.13
C SER A 216 -32.07 -16.68 11.94
N GLN A 217 -31.48 -17.75 11.42
CA GLN A 217 -31.94 -18.52 10.26
C GLN A 217 -33.44 -18.79 10.27
#